data_AF-A0A2S5Z9X5-F1
#
_entry.id   AF-A0A2S5Z9X5-F1
#
_cell.length_a   1.000
_cell.length_b   1.000
_cell.length_c   1.000
_cell.angle_alpha   90.00
_cell.angle_beta   90.00
_cell.angle_gamma   90.00
#
_symmetry.space_group_name_H-M   'P 1'
#
loop_
_entity.id
_entity.type
_entity.pdbx_description
1 polymer ?
#
loop_
_entity_poly.entity_id
_entity_poly.type
_entity_poly.pdbx_seq_one_letter_code
_entity_poly.pdbx_strand_id
1 'polypeptide(L)'
;MSTKTAEVIKTIAPTPAENKMSLGWREWVALPDLDISRIKAKIDTGARTSCLHTFRTEPYTENGERRVRFWVHPVQNDLHQVVECDAKVLDERNVSDSGGHKEMRLVIETTLLIGGQKWPIEMTLTNRDSMRFRMLLGRTAMSGRSLIYPEASYLAGEPALRTEK
;
A
#
# COMPACT_ATOMS: atom_id res chain seq x y z
N MET A 1 44.22 -5.03 17.25
CA MET A 1 43.63 -4.08 16.27
C MET A 1 42.56 -4.84 15.50
N SER A 2 41.29 -4.51 15.69
CA SER A 2 40.18 -5.19 15.01
C SER A 2 40.00 -4.57 13.62
N THR A 3 40.33 -5.33 12.58
CA THR A 3 40.12 -4.95 11.19
C THR A 3 38.63 -4.92 10.89
N LYS A 4 38.08 -3.71 10.73
CA LYS A 4 36.73 -3.51 10.21
C LYS A 4 36.68 -4.06 8.79
N THR A 5 35.97 -5.15 8.58
CA THR A 5 35.57 -5.60 7.24
C THR A 5 34.68 -4.51 6.63
N ALA A 6 35.14 -3.88 5.55
CA ALA A 6 34.31 -2.93 4.81
C ALA A 6 33.13 -3.69 4.20
N GLU A 7 31.90 -3.29 4.53
CA GLU A 7 30.72 -3.81 3.85
C GLU A 7 30.80 -3.45 2.37
N VAL A 8 30.82 -4.47 1.50
CA VAL A 8 30.74 -4.28 0.06
C VAL A 8 29.31 -3.83 -0.25
N ILE A 9 29.15 -2.56 -0.62
CA ILE A 9 27.86 -2.00 -1.03
C ILE A 9 27.46 -2.68 -2.36
N LYS A 10 26.51 -3.62 -2.29
CA LYS A 10 25.85 -4.17 -3.47
C LYS A 10 24.88 -3.13 -4.03
N THR A 11 25.26 -2.47 -5.12
CA THR A 11 24.37 -1.58 -5.86
C THR A 11 23.49 -2.39 -6.82
N ILE A 12 22.19 -2.08 -6.83
CA ILE A 12 21.26 -2.55 -7.86
C ILE A 12 21.07 -1.37 -8.80
N ALA A 13 21.47 -1.52 -10.06
CA ALA A 13 21.24 -0.49 -11.07
C ALA A 13 19.73 -0.31 -11.26
N PRO A 14 19.22 0.93 -11.30
CA PRO A 14 17.82 1.15 -11.61
C PRO A 14 17.53 0.66 -13.03
N THR A 15 16.40 -0.01 -13.23
CA THR A 15 15.88 -0.26 -14.58
C THR A 15 15.74 1.07 -15.32
N PRO A 16 16.10 1.17 -16.61
CA PRO A 16 15.96 2.41 -17.40
C PRO A 16 14.58 3.06 -17.23
N ALA A 17 14.55 4.39 -17.27
CA ALA A 17 13.37 5.19 -16.92
C ALA A 17 12.25 5.17 -17.96
N GLU A 18 12.46 4.55 -19.13
CA GLU A 18 11.48 4.51 -20.21
C GLU A 18 10.16 3.92 -19.70
N ASN A 19 9.07 4.70 -19.85
CA ASN A 19 7.69 4.38 -19.48
C ASN A 19 7.35 4.27 -17.97
N LYS A 20 8.18 4.78 -17.05
CA LYS A 20 7.81 4.85 -15.62
C LYS A 20 6.86 6.01 -15.33
N MET A 21 5.90 5.77 -14.43
CA MET A 21 4.99 6.80 -13.93
C MET A 21 5.71 7.76 -12.99
N SER A 22 5.49 9.06 -13.15
CA SER A 22 5.95 10.07 -12.19
C SER A 22 4.94 10.18 -11.04
N LEU A 23 5.40 9.99 -9.81
CA LEU A 23 4.61 10.09 -8.58
C LEU A 23 5.19 11.18 -7.69
N GLY A 24 4.35 11.94 -7.01
CA GLY A 24 4.73 12.77 -5.88
C GLY A 24 4.94 11.95 -4.60
N TRP A 25 5.20 12.61 -3.47
CA TRP A 25 5.29 11.93 -2.17
C TRP A 25 3.92 11.45 -1.63
N ARG A 26 2.84 11.92 -2.23
CA ARG A 26 1.46 11.49 -1.97
C ARG A 26 0.64 11.51 -3.25
N GLU A 27 -0.27 10.55 -3.37
CA GLU A 27 -1.08 10.34 -4.56
C GLU A 27 -2.51 9.96 -4.20
N TRP A 28 -3.41 10.15 -5.17
CA TRP A 28 -4.73 9.54 -5.14
C TRP A 28 -4.67 8.16 -5.80
N VAL A 29 -5.25 7.17 -5.14
CA VAL A 29 -5.34 5.80 -5.66
C VAL A 29 -6.74 5.24 -5.44
N ALA A 30 -7.09 4.20 -6.17
CA ALA A 30 -8.28 3.39 -5.94
C ALA A 30 -7.90 1.92 -5.72
N LEU A 31 -8.75 1.21 -4.98
CA LEU A 31 -8.66 -0.21 -4.70
C LEU A 31 -9.99 -0.84 -5.11
N PRO A 32 -10.24 -1.06 -6.41
CA PRO A 32 -11.55 -1.48 -6.92
C PRO A 32 -12.02 -2.83 -6.34
N ASP A 33 -11.11 -3.76 -6.05
CA ASP A 33 -11.49 -5.06 -5.46
C ASP A 33 -12.02 -4.93 -4.03
N LEU A 34 -11.84 -3.75 -3.40
CA LEU A 34 -12.30 -3.41 -2.05
C LEU A 34 -13.40 -2.33 -2.07
N ASP A 35 -13.97 -2.00 -3.23
CA ASP A 35 -14.94 -0.92 -3.41
C ASP A 35 -14.47 0.48 -2.94
N ILE A 36 -13.14 0.68 -2.86
CA ILE A 36 -12.55 1.98 -2.52
C ILE A 36 -12.25 2.73 -3.81
N SER A 37 -13.16 3.62 -4.19
CA SER A 37 -13.02 4.44 -5.40
C SER A 37 -11.93 5.50 -5.30
N ARG A 38 -11.62 5.97 -4.08
CA ARG A 38 -10.54 6.92 -3.85
C ARG A 38 -10.01 6.88 -2.42
N ILE A 39 -8.70 6.79 -2.26
CA ILE A 39 -7.98 6.94 -1.01
C ILE A 39 -6.66 7.68 -1.22
N LYS A 40 -6.26 8.48 -0.23
CA LYS A 40 -4.98 9.20 -0.25
C LYS A 40 -3.87 8.30 0.27
N ALA A 41 -2.91 7.96 -0.59
CA ALA A 41 -1.75 7.16 -0.22
C ALA A 41 -0.51 8.03 -0.02
N LYS A 42 0.28 7.72 1.01
CA LYS A 42 1.67 8.18 1.08
C LYS A 42 2.52 7.26 0.21
N ILE A 43 3.33 7.84 -0.67
CA ILE A 43 4.30 7.10 -1.45
C ILE A 43 5.54 6.87 -0.57
N ASP A 44 5.73 5.65 -0.08
CA ASP A 44 6.66 5.35 1.00
C ASP A 44 7.75 4.37 0.55
N THR A 45 8.87 4.91 0.09
CA THR A 45 10.04 4.12 -0.33
C THR A 45 10.71 3.38 0.83
N GLY A 46 10.44 3.77 2.08
CA GLY A 46 10.91 3.09 3.29
C GLY A 46 10.09 1.85 3.64
N ALA A 47 8.83 1.77 3.17
CA ALA A 47 7.99 0.59 3.37
C ALA A 47 8.29 -0.49 2.32
N ARG A 48 8.48 -1.74 2.76
CA ARG A 48 8.61 -2.88 1.84
C ARG A 48 7.29 -3.17 1.13
N THR A 49 6.29 -3.56 1.93
CA THR A 49 4.96 -3.92 1.46
C THR A 49 4.01 -2.75 1.72
N SER A 50 3.04 -2.55 0.82
CA SER A 50 1.97 -1.57 1.03
C SER A 50 1.15 -1.92 2.26
N CYS A 51 0.47 -0.92 2.81
CA CYS A 51 -0.27 -1.06 4.05
C CYS A 51 -1.54 -0.23 4.01
N LEU A 52 -2.65 -0.84 4.43
CA LEU A 52 -3.94 -0.18 4.58
C LEU A 52 -4.30 -0.10 6.06
N HIS A 53 -4.71 1.10 6.45
CA HIS A 53 -5.31 1.33 7.75
C HIS A 53 -6.69 0.68 7.80
N THR A 54 -6.87 -0.17 8.81
CA THR A 54 -8.15 -0.80 9.13
C THR A 54 -8.46 -0.52 10.60
N PHE A 55 -9.64 0.03 10.90
CA PHE A 55 -10.02 0.30 12.29
C PHE A 55 -10.69 -0.93 12.96
N ARG A 56 -11.12 -1.91 12.15
CA ARG A 56 -11.63 -3.20 12.59
C ARG A 56 -11.22 -4.27 11.58
N THR A 57 -10.84 -5.46 12.07
CA THR A 57 -10.47 -6.63 11.28
C THR A 57 -11.02 -7.88 11.92
N GLU A 58 -11.64 -8.75 11.13
CA GLU A 58 -12.32 -9.96 11.57
C GLU A 58 -11.95 -11.12 10.65
N PRO A 59 -10.92 -11.90 11.02
CA PRO A 59 -10.54 -13.10 10.27
C PRO A 59 -11.61 -14.17 10.42
N TYR A 60 -11.92 -14.87 9.34
CA TYR A 60 -12.86 -15.98 9.33
C TYR A 60 -12.45 -17.05 8.31
N THR A 61 -13.12 -18.20 8.37
CA THR A 61 -12.93 -19.29 7.41
C THR A 61 -14.27 -19.59 6.75
N GLU A 62 -14.28 -19.65 5.42
CA GLU A 62 -15.45 -20.02 4.63
C GLU A 62 -15.05 -21.05 3.59
N ASN A 63 -15.75 -22.18 3.53
CA ASN A 63 -15.46 -23.28 2.60
C ASN A 63 -13.99 -23.77 2.63
N GLY A 64 -13.35 -23.71 3.81
CA GLY A 64 -11.95 -24.08 4.00
C GLY A 64 -10.93 -23.01 3.60
N GLU A 65 -11.37 -21.84 3.12
CA GLU A 65 -10.52 -20.72 2.74
C GLU A 65 -10.43 -19.69 3.87
N ARG A 66 -9.21 -19.24 4.19
CA ARG A 66 -8.98 -18.16 5.15
C ARG A 66 -9.30 -16.81 4.51
N ARG A 67 -10.17 -16.05 5.15
CA ARG A 67 -10.66 -14.75 4.70
C ARG A 67 -10.62 -13.74 5.85
N VAL A 68 -10.82 -12.47 5.53
CA VAL A 68 -10.89 -11.39 6.51
C VAL A 68 -11.89 -10.34 6.07
N ARG A 69 -12.81 -9.98 6.98
CA ARG A 69 -13.63 -8.76 6.86
C ARG A 69 -12.92 -7.63 7.57
N PHE A 70 -12.92 -6.45 6.97
CA PHE A 70 -12.27 -5.29 7.57
C PHE A 70 -12.93 -3.99 7.15
N TRP A 71 -12.78 -2.97 7.98
CA TRP A 71 -13.43 -1.68 7.75
C TRP A 71 -12.41 -0.56 7.64
N VAL A 72 -12.65 0.30 6.65
CA VAL A 72 -11.73 1.37 6.25
C VAL A 72 -12.48 2.69 6.23
N HIS A 73 -11.83 3.75 6.69
CA HIS A 73 -12.21 5.13 6.43
C HIS A 73 -11.42 5.64 5.22
N PRO A 74 -12.00 5.66 4.00
CA PRO A 74 -11.25 6.03 2.79
C PRO A 74 -10.93 7.53 2.74
N VAL A 75 -11.76 8.35 3.38
CA VAL A 75 -11.61 9.81 3.42
C VAL A 75 -10.84 10.23 4.67
N GLN A 76 -9.84 11.09 4.44
CA GLN A 76 -9.02 11.68 5.48
C GLN A 76 -9.85 12.55 6.43
N ASN A 77 -9.68 12.36 7.73
CA ASN A 77 -10.41 13.08 8.80
C ASN A 77 -11.94 12.89 8.78
N ASP A 78 -12.44 11.85 8.12
CA ASP A 78 -13.86 11.47 8.13
C ASP A 78 -13.99 10.08 8.75
N LEU A 79 -14.76 9.98 9.84
CA LEU A 79 -15.05 8.73 10.53
C LEU A 79 -16.47 8.22 10.24
N HIS A 80 -17.27 8.97 9.48
CA HIS A 80 -18.63 8.59 9.10
C HIS A 80 -18.63 7.72 7.84
N GLN A 81 -17.79 8.05 6.86
CA GLN A 81 -17.65 7.22 5.68
C GLN A 81 -16.87 5.94 6.01
N VAL A 82 -17.53 4.80 5.87
CA VAL A 82 -16.98 3.48 6.12
C VAL A 82 -17.17 2.61 4.89
N VAL A 83 -16.12 1.90 4.49
CA VAL A 83 -16.20 0.82 3.51
C VAL A 83 -15.91 -0.49 4.23
N GLU A 84 -16.89 -1.40 4.20
CA GLU A 84 -16.70 -2.79 4.62
C GLU A 84 -16.11 -3.57 3.45
N CYS A 85 -14.96 -4.19 3.70
CA CYS A 85 -14.18 -4.91 2.71
C CYS A 85 -14.09 -6.37 3.10
N ASP A 86 -13.99 -7.25 2.11
CA ASP A 86 -13.81 -8.68 2.30
C ASP A 86 -12.75 -9.21 1.32
N ALA A 87 -11.78 -9.96 1.83
CA ALA A 87 -10.69 -10.49 1.01
C ALA A 87 -10.15 -11.83 1.52
N LYS A 88 -9.54 -12.58 0.60
CA LYS A 88 -8.75 -13.77 0.93
C LYS A 88 -7.48 -13.37 1.68
N VAL A 89 -7.14 -14.14 2.72
CA VAL A 89 -5.86 -14.00 3.41
C VAL A 89 -4.83 -14.81 2.64
N LEU A 90 -3.84 -14.13 2.04
CA LEU A 90 -2.76 -14.78 1.31
C LEU A 90 -1.65 -15.28 2.22
N ASP A 91 -1.33 -14.49 3.25
CA ASP A 91 -0.18 -14.73 4.13
C ASP A 91 -0.35 -13.96 5.44
N GLU A 92 0.51 -14.26 6.41
CA GLU A 92 0.73 -13.46 7.61
C GLU A 92 2.19 -13.07 7.71
N ARG A 93 2.47 -11.78 7.88
CA ARG A 93 3.84 -11.27 7.85
C ARG A 93 4.19 -10.55 9.13
N ASN A 94 5.36 -10.88 9.69
CA ASN A 94 5.95 -10.11 10.77
C ASN A 94 6.51 -8.80 10.20
N VAL A 95 5.92 -7.67 10.58
CA VAL A 95 6.28 -6.35 10.08
C VAL A 95 6.87 -5.53 11.22
N SER A 96 8.08 -5.01 11.01
CA SER A 96 8.69 -4.01 11.89
C SER A 96 8.33 -2.60 11.43
N ASP A 97 7.94 -1.73 12.35
CA ASP A 97 7.84 -0.30 12.09
C ASP A 97 9.16 0.44 12.37
N SER A 98 9.17 1.75 12.14
CA SER A 98 10.33 2.61 12.39
C SER A 98 10.64 2.81 13.88
N GLY A 99 9.72 2.48 14.78
CA GLY A 99 9.93 2.48 16.23
C GLY A 99 10.53 1.18 16.76
N GLY A 100 10.71 0.18 15.89
CA GLY A 100 11.22 -1.14 16.26
C GLY A 100 10.16 -2.10 16.80
N HIS A 101 8.88 -1.69 16.82
CA HIS A 101 7.78 -2.57 17.18
C HIS A 101 7.53 -3.58 16.05
N LYS A 102 7.27 -4.81 16.44
CA LYS A 102 6.98 -5.92 15.52
C LYS A 102 5.53 -6.37 15.71
N GLU A 103 4.84 -6.57 14.61
CA GLU A 103 3.43 -6.96 14.58
C GLU A 103 3.22 -8.00 13.49
N MET A 104 2.47 -9.06 13.79
CA MET A 104 1.98 -9.99 12.79
C MET A 104 0.77 -9.38 12.09
N ARG A 105 0.86 -9.20 10.77
CA ARG A 105 -0.20 -8.58 9.96
C ARG A 105 -0.69 -9.54 8.90
N LEU A 106 -2.01 -9.56 8.70
CA LEU A 106 -2.64 -10.25 7.58
C LEU A 106 -2.25 -9.57 6.27
N VAL A 107 -1.98 -10.39 5.26
CA VAL A 107 -1.67 -9.95 3.90
C VAL A 107 -2.83 -10.35 2.99
N ILE A 108 -3.33 -9.38 2.24
CA ILE A 108 -4.30 -9.58 1.16
C ILE A 108 -3.67 -9.16 -0.17
N GLU A 109 -4.27 -9.60 -1.27
CA GLU A 109 -4.03 -9.02 -2.60
C GLU A 109 -5.23 -8.18 -3.01
N THR A 110 -4.96 -7.05 -3.65
CA THR A 110 -5.96 -6.19 -4.27
C THR A 110 -5.34 -5.53 -5.51
N THR A 111 -6.18 -5.18 -6.46
CA THR A 111 -5.83 -4.33 -7.58
C THR A 111 -5.62 -2.91 -7.09
N LEU A 112 -4.45 -2.34 -7.39
CA LEU A 112 -4.18 -0.91 -7.27
C LEU A 112 -4.53 -0.23 -8.59
N LEU A 113 -5.20 0.91 -8.53
CA LEU A 113 -5.36 1.84 -9.64
C LEU A 113 -4.78 3.21 -9.23
N ILE A 114 -3.86 3.73 -10.04
CA ILE A 114 -3.24 5.04 -9.85
C ILE A 114 -3.13 5.74 -11.21
N GLY A 115 -3.69 6.95 -11.32
CA GLY A 115 -3.95 7.58 -12.61
C GLY A 115 -4.71 6.62 -13.54
N GLY A 116 -4.10 6.25 -14.68
CA GLY A 116 -4.65 5.30 -15.65
C GLY A 116 -4.07 3.88 -15.60
N GLN A 117 -3.16 3.57 -14.67
CA GLN A 117 -2.51 2.25 -14.61
C GLN A 117 -3.07 1.39 -13.47
N LYS A 118 -3.25 0.09 -13.73
CA LYS A 118 -3.72 -0.88 -12.75
C LYS A 118 -2.88 -2.15 -12.70
N TRP A 119 -2.64 -2.67 -11.51
CA TRP A 119 -1.95 -3.95 -11.30
C TRP A 119 -2.23 -4.51 -9.88
N PRO A 120 -2.09 -5.84 -9.67
CA PRO A 120 -2.25 -6.43 -8.34
C PRO A 120 -1.09 -6.04 -7.40
N ILE A 121 -1.41 -5.80 -6.14
CA ILE A 121 -0.45 -5.54 -5.08
C ILE A 121 -0.78 -6.37 -3.84
N GLU A 122 0.26 -6.78 -3.11
CA GLU A 122 0.09 -7.23 -1.73
C GLU A 122 -0.07 -6.02 -0.79
N MET A 123 -0.95 -6.19 0.19
CA MET A 123 -1.24 -5.17 1.19
C MET A 123 -1.41 -5.78 2.57
N THR A 124 -0.72 -5.18 3.54
CA THR A 124 -0.90 -5.54 4.95
C THR A 124 -2.04 -4.76 5.58
N LEU A 125 -2.84 -5.41 6.41
CA LEU A 125 -3.90 -4.79 7.20
C LEU A 125 -3.38 -4.50 8.62
N THR A 126 -3.56 -3.27 9.12
CA THR A 126 -3.16 -2.90 10.49
C THR A 126 -3.88 -1.64 10.97
N ASN A 127 -3.98 -1.48 12.28
CA ASN A 127 -4.45 -0.23 12.86
C ASN A 127 -3.32 0.82 12.80
N ARG A 128 -3.66 2.02 12.32
CA ARG A 128 -2.77 3.17 12.11
C ARG A 128 -3.47 4.47 12.54
N ASP A 129 -4.36 4.43 13.53
CA ASP A 129 -5.22 5.57 13.88
C ASP A 129 -4.47 6.85 14.22
N SER A 130 -3.28 6.73 14.80
CA SER A 130 -2.41 7.88 15.12
C SER A 130 -1.69 8.47 13.90
N MET A 131 -1.80 7.85 12.73
CA MET A 131 -1.02 8.19 11.54
C MET A 131 -1.84 9.01 10.55
N ARG A 132 -1.20 10.03 9.96
CA ARG A 132 -1.86 10.91 8.98
C ARG A 132 -2.39 10.16 7.75
N PHE A 133 -1.67 9.17 7.22
CA PHE A 133 -2.08 8.49 5.98
C PHE A 133 -2.73 7.14 6.26
N ARG A 134 -3.94 6.97 5.72
CA ARG A 134 -4.73 5.73 5.79
C ARG A 134 -4.18 4.64 4.87
N MET A 135 -3.31 4.99 3.91
CA MET A 135 -2.61 4.02 3.07
C MET A 135 -1.14 4.41 2.87
N LEU A 136 -0.26 3.42 2.88
CA LEU A 136 1.12 3.50 2.40
C LEU A 136 1.27 2.67 1.13
N LEU A 137 1.84 3.26 0.07
CA LEU A 137 2.27 2.52 -1.10
C LEU A 137 3.75 2.17 -0.95
N GLY A 138 4.05 0.89 -0.77
CA GLY A 138 5.40 0.40 -0.52
C GLY A 138 6.21 0.16 -1.80
N ARG A 139 7.53 0.01 -1.65
CA ARG A 139 8.45 -0.13 -2.77
C ARG A 139 8.23 -1.39 -3.62
N THR A 140 7.70 -2.49 -3.06
CA THR A 140 7.37 -3.69 -3.85
C THR A 140 6.28 -3.38 -4.88
N ALA A 141 5.25 -2.62 -4.51
CA ALA A 141 4.17 -2.24 -5.42
C ALA A 141 4.64 -1.27 -6.52
N MET A 142 5.65 -0.44 -6.22
CA MET A 142 6.22 0.56 -7.12
C MET A 142 7.36 0.04 -8.02
N SER A 143 7.95 -1.11 -7.66
CA SER A 143 9.17 -1.60 -8.28
C SER A 143 9.01 -1.77 -9.79
N GLY A 144 9.90 -1.14 -10.55
CA GLY A 144 9.87 -1.15 -12.02
C GLY A 144 8.77 -0.30 -12.67
N ARG A 145 7.90 0.37 -11.89
CA ARG A 145 6.71 1.07 -12.40
C ARG A 145 6.78 2.58 -12.27
N SER A 146 7.48 3.11 -11.27
CA SER A 146 7.41 4.54 -10.95
C SER A 146 8.75 5.20 -10.60
N LEU A 147 8.77 6.52 -10.73
CA LEU A 147 9.77 7.46 -10.20
C LEU A 147 9.08 8.41 -9.21
N ILE A 148 9.74 8.72 -8.10
CA ILE A 148 9.16 9.51 -7.01
C ILE A 148 9.83 10.88 -6.94
N TYR A 149 9.03 11.94 -7.01
CA TYR A 149 9.40 13.35 -6.87
C TYR A 149 8.95 13.85 -5.50
N PRO A 150 9.84 13.90 -4.49
CA PRO A 150 9.47 14.21 -3.10
C PRO A 150 8.91 15.63 -2.91
N GLU A 151 9.23 16.56 -3.80
CA GLU A 151 8.74 17.94 -3.82
C GLU A 151 7.31 18.09 -4.40
N ALA A 152 6.80 17.05 -5.06
CA ALA A 152 5.52 17.08 -5.76
C ALA A 152 4.41 16.29 -5.06
N SER A 153 3.17 16.51 -5.47
CA SER A 153 2.00 15.73 -5.02
C SER A 153 1.03 15.56 -6.17
N TYR A 154 0.34 14.41 -6.21
CA TYR A 154 -0.77 14.17 -7.14
C TYR A 154 -0.36 14.22 -8.62
N LEU A 155 0.85 13.80 -8.94
CA LEU A 155 1.36 13.83 -10.32
C LEU A 155 0.60 12.84 -11.23
N ALA A 156 0.06 11.76 -10.65
CA ALA A 156 -0.73 10.78 -11.39
C ALA A 156 -2.17 11.25 -11.68
N GLY A 157 -2.63 12.32 -11.00
CA GLY A 157 -4.02 12.78 -11.07
C GLY A 157 -5.00 11.91 -10.29
N GLU A 158 -6.28 12.05 -10.60
CA GLU A 158 -7.35 11.22 -10.03
C GLU A 158 -7.32 9.80 -10.64
N PRO A 159 -7.67 8.73 -9.89
CA PRO A 159 -7.80 7.39 -10.44
C PRO A 159 -8.90 7.35 -11.52
N ALA A 160 -8.54 6.90 -12.72
CA ALA A 160 -9.48 6.79 -13.83
C ALA A 160 -10.30 5.50 -13.72
N LEU A 161 -11.26 5.49 -12.79
CA LEU A 161 -12.28 4.45 -12.72
C LEU A 161 -13.11 4.53 -14.00
N ARG A 162 -12.86 3.64 -14.97
CA ARG A 162 -13.75 3.52 -16.12
C ARG A 162 -15.10 3.05 -15.59
N THR A 163 -16.08 3.95 -15.57
CA THR A 163 -17.48 3.57 -15.49
C THR A 163 -17.78 2.85 -16.79
N GLU A 164 -18.03 1.55 -16.77
CA GLU A 164 -18.62 0.90 -17.94
C GLU A 164 -19.98 1.57 -18.17
N LYS A 165 -20.18 2.07 -19.39
CA LYS A 165 -21.46 2.59 -19.87
C LYS A 165 -22.32 1.43 -20.36
#